data_AF-A0A563EXN7-F1
#
_entry.id   AF-A0A563EXN7-F1
#
_cell.length_a   1.000
_cell.length_b   1.000
_cell.length_c   1.000
_cell.angle_alpha   90.00
_cell.angle_beta   90.00
_cell.angle_gamma   90.00
#
_symmetry.space_group_name_H-M   'P 1'
#
loop_
_entity.id
_entity.type
_entity.pdbx_description
1 polymer ?
#
loop_
_entity_poly.entity_id
_entity_poly.type
_entity_poly.pdbx_seq_one_letter_code
_entity_poly.pdbx_strand_id
1 'polypeptide(L)'
;MTTQHDPQLLGAYVLGALDEQEVRDVDEHLASCPDCAREIDDLKAMEAALGEVPPEAMLDGPPEGGDLLLQRTLRQVRTERGGVARRRQFTVGIAAAVIAAAVLGTGVWLGKGTTVEPGGNVALPTQSTAPDPAGTKLATATDAATGASLTVKVVPAAGWVRLNMRSGGIPEGQKCRIWVVARDGSRQEAGSWVVSKKGATEGTNLDGSALVAPNDVASVEIENFDGKKFVSVPVPA
;
A
#
# COMPACT_ATOMS: atom_id res chain seq x y z
N MET A 1 -1.04 -30.95 -26.07
CA MET A 1 -1.13 -29.51 -26.38
C MET A 1 -1.72 -28.86 -25.15
N THR A 2 -0.95 -28.05 -24.44
CA THR A 2 -1.44 -27.28 -23.28
C THR A 2 -2.36 -26.20 -23.82
N THR A 3 -3.67 -26.43 -23.75
CA THR A 3 -4.68 -25.43 -24.07
C THR A 3 -4.53 -24.30 -23.06
N GLN A 4 -3.96 -23.18 -23.52
CA GLN A 4 -3.79 -22.02 -22.68
C GLN A 4 -5.16 -21.37 -22.49
N HIS A 5 -5.67 -21.43 -21.26
CA HIS A 5 -6.91 -20.74 -20.90
C HIS A 5 -6.59 -19.26 -20.69
N ASP A 6 -7.08 -18.40 -21.57
CA ASP A 6 -7.03 -16.96 -21.36
C ASP A 6 -8.40 -16.43 -20.90
N PRO A 7 -8.58 -16.19 -19.59
CA PRO A 7 -9.85 -15.69 -19.06
C PRO A 7 -10.20 -14.28 -19.57
N GLN A 8 -9.22 -13.52 -20.09
CA GLN A 8 -9.47 -12.16 -20.61
C GLN A 8 -10.23 -12.21 -21.94
N LEU A 9 -9.96 -13.22 -22.78
CA LEU A 9 -10.62 -13.38 -24.07
C LEU A 9 -12.09 -13.82 -23.93
N LEU A 10 -12.43 -14.64 -22.93
CA LEU A 10 -13.81 -15.09 -22.70
C LEU A 10 -14.73 -13.93 -22.30
N GLY A 11 -14.26 -13.04 -21.43
CA GLY A 11 -15.03 -11.84 -21.05
C GLY A 11 -15.22 -10.88 -22.23
N ALA A 12 -14.17 -10.64 -23.02
CA ALA A 12 -14.27 -9.81 -24.22
C ALA A 12 -15.19 -10.43 -25.29
N TYR A 13 -15.20 -11.76 -25.41
CA TYR A 13 -16.10 -12.49 -26.29
C TYR A 13 -17.58 -12.27 -25.90
N VAL A 14 -17.93 -12.42 -24.61
CA VAL A 14 -19.31 -12.19 -24.13
C VAL A 14 -19.75 -10.75 -24.37
N LEU A 15 -18.87 -9.77 -24.11
CA LEU A 15 -19.16 -8.35 -24.30
C LEU A 15 -19.12 -7.89 -25.77
N GLY A 16 -18.84 -8.78 -26.72
CA GLY A 16 -18.74 -8.44 -28.15
C GLY A 16 -17.60 -7.49 -28.50
N ALA A 17 -16.51 -7.52 -27.72
CA ALA A 17 -15.37 -6.61 -27.85
C ALA A 17 -14.16 -7.20 -28.60
N LEU A 18 -14.32 -8.41 -29.17
CA LEU A 18 -13.29 -9.09 -29.95
C LEU A 18 -13.38 -8.78 -31.45
N ASP A 19 -12.26 -8.88 -32.15
CA ASP A 19 -12.26 -8.86 -33.61
C ASP A 19 -12.72 -10.19 -34.23
N GLU A 20 -12.97 -10.20 -35.55
CA GLU A 20 -13.48 -11.40 -36.23
C GLU A 20 -12.54 -12.62 -36.14
N GLN A 21 -11.23 -12.40 -36.05
CA GLN A 21 -10.26 -13.49 -35.95
C GLN A 21 -10.25 -14.06 -34.54
N GLU A 22 -10.24 -13.20 -33.53
CA GLU A 22 -10.31 -13.59 -32.12
C GLU A 22 -11.61 -14.34 -31.79
N VAL A 23 -12.75 -13.93 -32.37
CA VAL A 23 -14.02 -14.66 -32.24
C VAL A 23 -13.90 -16.10 -32.78
N ARG A 24 -13.29 -16.28 -33.95
CA ARG A 24 -13.09 -17.62 -34.54
C ARG A 24 -12.20 -18.50 -33.67
N ASP A 25 -11.12 -17.93 -33.13
CA ASP A 25 -10.18 -18.66 -32.28
C ASP A 25 -10.86 -19.10 -30.97
N VAL A 26 -11.72 -18.25 -30.39
CA VAL A 26 -12.53 -18.59 -29.21
C VAL A 26 -13.58 -19.65 -29.54
N ASP A 27 -14.30 -19.55 -30.65
CA ASP A 27 -15.30 -20.55 -31.07
C ASP A 27 -14.68 -21.94 -31.26
N GLU A 28 -13.50 -22.02 -31.90
CA GLU A 28 -12.75 -23.28 -32.05
C GLU A 28 -12.34 -23.86 -30.68
N HIS A 29 -11.90 -23.00 -29.76
CA HIS A 29 -11.56 -23.41 -28.40
C HIS A 29 -12.79 -23.93 -27.63
N LEU A 30 -13.93 -23.25 -27.71
CA LEU A 30 -15.17 -23.64 -27.05
C LEU A 30 -15.70 -24.99 -27.56
N ALA A 31 -15.47 -25.31 -28.83
CA ALA A 31 -15.83 -26.62 -29.38
C ALA A 31 -15.05 -27.80 -28.75
N SER A 32 -13.89 -27.53 -28.13
CA SER A 32 -13.01 -28.55 -27.55
C SER A 32 -12.82 -28.45 -26.03
N CYS A 33 -13.33 -27.39 -25.39
CA CYS A 33 -13.14 -27.15 -23.95
C CYS A 33 -14.48 -26.94 -23.20
N PRO A 34 -14.99 -27.96 -22.49
CA PRO A 34 -16.24 -27.85 -21.74
C PRO A 34 -16.16 -26.91 -20.54
N ASP A 35 -14.97 -26.66 -20.00
CA ASP A 35 -14.78 -25.75 -18.87
C ASP A 35 -14.97 -24.29 -19.29
N CYS A 36 -14.39 -23.89 -20.43
CA CYS A 36 -14.60 -22.55 -20.99
C CYS A 36 -16.04 -22.34 -21.48
N ALA A 37 -16.71 -23.39 -21.98
CA ALA A 37 -18.12 -23.32 -22.34
C ALA A 37 -19.00 -22.98 -21.11
N ARG A 38 -18.76 -23.63 -19.96
CA ARG A 38 -19.46 -23.32 -18.71
C ARG A 38 -19.18 -21.90 -18.23
N GLU A 39 -17.93 -21.45 -18.31
CA GLU A 39 -17.55 -20.09 -17.94
C GLU A 39 -18.27 -19.03 -18.79
N ILE A 40 -18.41 -19.26 -20.11
CA ILE A 40 -19.17 -18.37 -20.99
C ILE A 40 -20.66 -18.31 -20.58
N ASP A 41 -21.25 -19.44 -20.22
CA ASP A 41 -22.64 -19.48 -19.75
C ASP A 41 -22.82 -18.69 -18.44
N ASP A 42 -21.90 -18.83 -17.49
CA ASP A 42 -21.89 -18.08 -16.23
C ASP A 42 -21.73 -16.57 -16.47
N LEU A 43 -20.82 -16.18 -17.37
CA LEU A 43 -20.60 -14.78 -17.74
C LEU A 43 -21.81 -14.16 -18.46
N LYS A 44 -22.47 -14.89 -19.35
CA LYS A 44 -23.72 -14.45 -20.02
C LYS A 44 -24.86 -14.28 -19.03
N ALA A 45 -24.97 -15.16 -18.03
CA ALA A 45 -25.98 -15.02 -16.98
C ALA A 45 -25.73 -13.75 -16.14
N MET A 46 -24.47 -13.43 -15.83
CA MET A 46 -24.10 -12.20 -15.14
C MET A 46 -24.37 -10.95 -15.99
N GLU A 47 -24.03 -10.98 -17.29
CA GLU A 47 -24.34 -9.89 -18.22
C GLU A 47 -25.85 -9.60 -18.28
N ALA A 48 -26.67 -10.65 -18.40
CA ALA A 48 -28.12 -10.53 -18.41
C ALA A 48 -28.64 -9.87 -17.12
N ALA A 49 -28.14 -10.29 -15.95
CA ALA A 49 -28.50 -9.69 -14.67
C ALA A 49 -28.06 -8.22 -14.55
N LEU A 50 -26.91 -7.85 -15.13
CA LEU A 50 -26.44 -6.46 -15.19
C LEU A 50 -27.19 -5.62 -16.22
N GLY A 51 -27.81 -6.24 -17.22
CA GLY A 51 -28.66 -5.58 -18.21
C GLY A 51 -30.04 -5.17 -17.68
N GLU A 52 -30.50 -5.74 -16.56
CA GLU A 52 -31.79 -5.43 -15.92
C GLU A 52 -31.77 -4.10 -15.11
N VAL A 53 -30.98 -3.12 -15.52
CA VAL A 53 -30.94 -1.80 -14.88
C VAL A 53 -32.16 -0.98 -15.34
N PRO A 54 -33.03 -0.52 -14.42
CA PRO A 54 -34.14 0.35 -14.77
C PRO A 54 -33.63 1.62 -15.48
N PRO A 55 -34.34 2.15 -16.49
CA PRO A 55 -33.95 3.40 -17.16
C PRO A 55 -33.74 4.56 -16.19
N GLU A 56 -34.42 4.55 -15.04
CA GLU A 56 -34.30 5.56 -13.98
C GLU A 56 -32.99 5.47 -13.19
N ALA A 57 -32.28 4.34 -13.26
CA ALA A 57 -30.97 4.12 -12.66
C ALA A 57 -29.83 4.24 -13.70
N MET A 58 -30.14 4.35 -14.99
CA MET A 58 -29.17 4.75 -16.01
C MET A 58 -28.81 6.22 -15.81
N LEU A 59 -27.58 6.47 -15.34
CA LEU A 59 -26.99 7.80 -15.41
C LEU A 59 -26.60 8.05 -16.88
N ASP A 60 -27.21 9.06 -17.51
CA ASP A 60 -26.85 9.49 -18.86
C ASP A 60 -25.44 10.10 -18.85
N GLY A 61 -24.45 9.22 -19.06
CA GLY A 61 -23.05 9.60 -19.25
C GLY A 61 -22.37 10.16 -17.99
N PRO A 62 -21.08 10.53 -18.14
CA PRO A 62 -20.35 11.21 -17.08
C PRO A 62 -21.07 12.51 -16.69
N PRO A 63 -21.02 12.92 -15.41
CA PRO A 63 -21.61 14.20 -14.98
C PRO A 63 -21.07 15.36 -15.83
N GLU A 64 -21.88 16.40 -16.02
CA GLU A 64 -21.45 17.58 -16.78
C GLU A 64 -20.08 18.09 -16.27
N GLY A 65 -19.09 18.12 -17.16
CA GLY A 65 -17.71 18.50 -16.83
C GLY A 65 -16.78 17.35 -16.40
N GLY A 66 -17.22 16.09 -16.45
CA GLY A 66 -16.41 14.90 -16.16
C GLY A 66 -15.11 14.83 -16.98
N ASP A 67 -15.17 15.21 -18.26
CA ASP A 67 -13.98 15.27 -19.12
C ASP A 67 -12.95 16.30 -18.66
N LEU A 68 -13.41 17.46 -18.17
CA LEU A 68 -12.53 18.50 -17.65
C LEU A 68 -11.88 18.06 -16.33
N LEU A 69 -12.62 17.35 -15.48
CA LEU A 69 -12.09 16.75 -14.26
C LEU A 69 -11.06 15.67 -14.57
N LEU A 70 -11.35 14.78 -15.54
CA LEU A 70 -10.41 13.76 -15.99
C LEU A 70 -9.14 14.38 -16.57
N GLN A 71 -9.27 15.35 -17.48
CA GLN A 71 -8.12 16.05 -18.06
C GLN A 71 -7.29 16.78 -17.00
N ARG A 72 -7.94 17.43 -16.03
CA ARG A 72 -7.27 18.10 -14.91
C ARG A 72 -6.50 17.10 -14.06
N THR A 73 -7.12 15.95 -13.76
CA THR A 73 -6.52 14.89 -12.94
C THR A 73 -5.32 14.27 -13.66
N LEU A 74 -5.45 13.94 -14.95
CA LEU A 74 -4.36 13.42 -15.77
C LEU A 74 -3.22 14.44 -15.91
N ARG A 75 -3.53 15.73 -16.06
CA ARG A 75 -2.53 16.80 -16.08
C ARG A 75 -1.80 16.89 -14.74
N GLN A 76 -2.53 16.84 -13.63
CA GLN A 76 -1.96 16.86 -12.29
C GLN A 76 -1.02 15.67 -12.04
N VAL A 77 -1.44 14.45 -12.40
CA VAL A 77 -0.61 13.25 -12.30
C VAL A 77 0.67 13.37 -13.15
N ARG A 78 0.57 13.92 -14.37
CA ARG A 78 1.76 14.17 -15.22
C ARG A 78 2.69 15.22 -14.61
N THR A 79 2.15 16.28 -14.02
CA THR A 79 2.98 17.32 -13.38
C THR A 79 3.67 16.81 -12.12
N GLU A 80 2.99 15.98 -11.32
CA GLU A 80 3.57 15.34 -10.14
C GLU A 80 4.69 14.35 -10.54
N ARG A 81 4.45 13.52 -11.56
CA ARG A 81 5.49 12.62 -12.12
C ARG A 81 6.65 13.39 -12.75
N GLY A 82 6.37 14.48 -13.46
CA GLY A 82 7.37 15.34 -14.11
C GLY A 82 8.25 16.09 -13.11
N GLY A 83 7.68 16.55 -11.99
CA GLY A 83 8.41 17.20 -10.90
C GLY A 83 9.42 16.26 -10.22
N VAL A 84 9.05 14.99 -10.03
CA VAL A 84 9.93 13.95 -9.49
C VAL A 84 11.07 13.64 -10.47
N ALA A 85 10.76 13.48 -11.76
CA ALA A 85 11.76 13.22 -12.79
C ALA A 85 12.76 14.39 -12.95
N ARG A 86 12.27 15.64 -12.93
CA ARG A 86 13.11 16.83 -13.08
C ARG A 86 13.99 17.08 -11.84
N ARG A 87 13.47 16.87 -10.63
CA ARG A 87 14.30 16.86 -9.40
C ARG A 87 15.39 15.79 -9.46
N ARG A 88 15.06 14.58 -9.93
CA ARG A 88 16.04 13.49 -10.08
C ARG A 88 17.12 13.82 -11.12
N GLN A 89 16.75 14.47 -12.22
CA GLN A 89 17.70 14.92 -13.25
C GLN A 89 18.64 16.03 -12.74
N PHE A 90 18.12 16.99 -11.96
CA PHE A 90 18.96 18.00 -11.30
C PHE A 90 19.94 17.38 -10.29
N THR A 91 19.52 16.38 -9.50
CA THR A 91 20.42 15.68 -8.57
C THR A 91 21.47 14.82 -9.28
N VAL A 92 21.13 14.19 -10.41
CA VAL A 92 22.08 13.41 -11.22
C VAL A 92 23.12 14.33 -11.88
N GLY A 93 22.72 15.53 -12.34
CA GLY A 93 23.66 16.53 -12.86
C GLY A 93 24.69 17.00 -11.82
N ILE A 94 24.27 17.19 -10.57
CA ILE A 94 25.17 17.54 -9.46
C ILE A 94 26.11 16.37 -9.11
N ALA A 95 25.59 15.14 -9.06
CA ALA A 95 26.40 13.96 -8.77
C ALA A 95 27.48 13.69 -9.85
N ALA A 96 27.15 13.89 -11.13
CA ALA A 96 28.10 13.75 -12.23
C ALA A 96 29.25 14.77 -12.16
N ALA A 97 28.97 16.02 -11.74
CA ALA A 97 30.00 17.04 -11.55
C ALA A 97 30.96 16.71 -10.39
N VAL A 98 30.46 16.11 -9.30
CA VAL A 98 31.28 15.67 -8.16
C VAL A 98 32.15 14.47 -8.52
N ILE A 99 31.63 13.51 -9.30
CA ILE A 99 32.41 12.36 -9.77
C ILE A 99 33.52 12.81 -10.74
N ALA A 100 33.24 13.74 -11.66
CA ALA A 100 34.26 14.29 -12.54
C ALA A 100 35.38 15.02 -11.79
N ALA A 101 35.05 15.73 -10.70
CA ALA A 101 36.02 16.37 -9.81
C ALA A 101 36.84 15.35 -9.01
N ALA A 102 36.24 14.22 -8.59
CA ALA A 102 36.92 13.16 -7.86
C ALA A 102 37.87 12.32 -8.75
N VAL A 103 37.49 12.06 -10.00
CA VAL A 103 38.31 11.30 -10.97
C VAL A 103 39.56 12.07 -11.38
N LEU A 104 39.54 13.40 -11.36
CA LEU A 104 40.72 14.23 -11.59
C LEU A 104 41.58 14.47 -10.33
N GLY A 105 41.03 14.20 -9.14
CA GLY A 105 41.67 14.52 -7.85
C GLY A 105 42.39 13.36 -7.14
N THR A 106 42.07 12.10 -7.44
CA THR A 106 42.67 10.96 -6.73
C THR A 106 42.97 9.80 -7.68
N GLY A 107 44.16 9.84 -8.28
CA GLY A 107 44.75 8.67 -8.91
C GLY A 107 45.23 7.64 -7.88
N VAL A 108 44.84 6.38 -8.12
CA VAL A 108 45.53 5.13 -7.76
C VAL A 108 45.58 4.73 -6.27
N TRP A 109 44.77 3.72 -5.88
CA TRP A 109 45.31 2.48 -5.28
C TRP A 109 44.31 1.29 -5.35
N LEU A 110 44.88 0.08 -5.37
CA LEU A 110 44.36 -1.28 -5.63
C LEU A 110 43.18 -1.71 -4.72
N GLY A 111 42.38 -2.76 -4.97
CA GLY A 111 42.38 -3.90 -5.90
C GLY A 111 41.73 -5.13 -5.22
N LYS A 112 41.13 -6.01 -6.05
CA LYS A 112 40.77 -7.45 -5.81
C LYS A 112 39.43 -7.80 -5.11
N GLY A 113 38.46 -8.20 -5.94
CA GLY A 113 37.95 -9.58 -5.98
C GLY A 113 36.77 -9.95 -5.07
N THR A 114 35.60 -10.20 -5.67
CA THR A 114 34.92 -11.53 -5.68
C THR A 114 33.64 -11.48 -6.52
N THR A 115 33.51 -12.51 -7.35
CA THR A 115 32.43 -12.81 -8.28
C THR A 115 31.35 -13.61 -7.56
N VAL A 116 30.06 -13.26 -7.64
CA VAL A 116 28.93 -14.22 -7.51
C VAL A 116 27.75 -13.75 -8.38
N GLU A 117 27.22 -14.73 -9.11
CA GLU A 117 26.22 -14.77 -10.18
C GLU A 117 24.76 -14.56 -9.68
N PRO A 118 23.78 -14.23 -10.56
CA PRO A 118 22.38 -14.03 -10.17
C PRO A 118 21.60 -15.35 -10.16
N GLY A 119 21.20 -15.81 -8.98
CA GLY A 119 20.32 -16.98 -8.80
C GLY A 119 19.07 -16.59 -8.02
N GLY A 120 17.93 -16.57 -8.71
CA GLY A 120 16.62 -16.38 -8.10
C GLY A 120 16.17 -17.62 -7.35
N ASN A 121 15.75 -17.43 -6.10
CA ASN A 121 14.90 -18.37 -5.37
C ASN A 121 13.86 -17.55 -4.60
N VAL A 122 12.59 -17.77 -4.92
CA VAL A 122 11.45 -17.25 -4.15
C VAL A 122 11.42 -18.01 -2.83
N ALA A 123 11.87 -17.37 -1.76
CA ALA A 123 11.73 -17.87 -0.41
C ALA A 123 10.39 -17.40 0.18
N LEU A 124 9.63 -18.34 0.76
CA LEU A 124 8.49 -18.09 1.65
C LEU A 124 8.88 -17.08 2.76
N PRO A 125 7.95 -16.33 3.36
CA PRO A 125 8.26 -15.30 4.34
C PRO A 125 8.74 -15.94 5.66
N THR A 126 10.02 -16.26 5.72
CA THR A 126 10.74 -16.47 6.97
C THR A 126 10.75 -15.14 7.70
N GLN A 127 10.36 -15.13 8.98
CA GLN A 127 10.44 -13.94 9.83
C GLN A 127 11.82 -13.32 9.64
N SER A 128 11.82 -12.13 9.05
CA SER A 128 13.05 -11.45 8.67
C SER A 128 13.72 -11.00 9.96
N THR A 129 14.73 -11.73 10.42
CA THR A 129 15.69 -11.28 11.43
C THR A 129 16.68 -10.27 10.84
N ALA A 130 16.22 -9.47 9.87
CA ALA A 130 16.96 -8.31 9.42
C ALA A 130 17.08 -7.37 10.62
N PRO A 131 18.30 -6.85 10.91
CA PRO A 131 18.44 -5.86 11.97
C PRO A 131 17.50 -4.68 11.72
N ASP A 132 16.85 -4.22 12.78
CA ASP A 132 15.97 -3.04 12.71
C ASP A 132 16.75 -1.86 12.09
N PRO A 133 16.13 -1.06 11.21
CA PRO A 133 16.79 0.11 10.63
C PRO A 133 17.37 1.03 11.72
N ALA A 134 18.53 1.62 11.45
CA ALA A 134 19.16 2.57 12.37
C ALA A 134 18.17 3.70 12.73
N GLY A 135 18.06 4.03 14.02
CA GLY A 135 17.10 5.01 14.52
C GLY A 135 15.71 4.46 14.85
N THR A 136 15.52 3.13 14.80
CA THR A 136 14.30 2.49 15.30
C THR A 136 14.18 2.66 16.81
N LYS A 137 13.00 3.08 17.27
CA LYS A 137 12.70 3.31 18.69
C LYS A 137 11.62 2.35 19.17
N LEU A 138 11.81 1.78 20.35
CA LEU A 138 10.81 0.95 21.02
C LEU A 138 10.33 1.67 22.27
N ALA A 139 9.02 1.75 22.45
CA ALA A 139 8.41 2.31 23.64
C ALA A 139 7.23 1.45 24.09
N THR A 140 6.97 1.44 25.40
CA THR A 140 5.84 0.72 25.98
C THR A 140 5.26 1.51 27.14
N ALA A 141 3.94 1.53 27.26
CA ALA A 141 3.26 2.07 28.43
C ALA A 141 1.96 1.31 28.71
N THR A 142 1.51 1.38 29.96
CA THR A 142 0.18 0.93 30.39
C THR A 142 -0.48 2.07 31.13
N ASP A 143 -1.71 2.41 30.74
CA ASP A 143 -2.51 3.44 31.39
C ASP A 143 -3.17 2.87 32.66
N ALA A 144 -2.95 3.52 33.79
CA ALA A 144 -3.43 3.02 35.08
C ALA A 144 -4.95 3.18 35.28
N ALA A 145 -5.58 4.12 34.57
CA ALA A 145 -7.02 4.39 34.72
C ALA A 145 -7.86 3.44 33.86
N THR A 146 -7.38 3.12 32.66
CA THR A 146 -8.12 2.25 31.73
C THR A 146 -7.63 0.81 31.73
N GLY A 147 -6.40 0.55 32.20
CA GLY A 147 -5.74 -0.75 32.08
C GLY A 147 -5.24 -1.06 30.67
N ALA A 148 -5.38 -0.14 29.71
CA ALA A 148 -4.93 -0.34 28.35
C ALA A 148 -3.41 -0.24 28.25
N SER A 149 -2.80 -1.13 27.47
CA SER A 149 -1.36 -1.16 27.21
C SER A 149 -1.07 -1.01 25.74
N LEU A 150 0.08 -0.40 25.43
CA LEU A 150 0.58 -0.28 24.08
C LEU A 150 2.09 -0.44 24.08
N THR A 151 2.56 -1.35 23.24
CA THR A 151 3.97 -1.45 22.83
C THR A 151 4.08 -1.02 21.39
N VAL A 152 4.98 -0.09 21.09
CA VAL A 152 5.17 0.47 19.75
C VAL A 152 6.64 0.47 19.36
N LYS A 153 6.91 -0.08 18.17
CA LYS A 153 8.16 0.08 17.44
C LYS A 153 7.96 1.16 16.38
N VAL A 154 8.66 2.28 16.53
CA VAL A 154 8.69 3.39 15.57
C VAL A 154 9.89 3.19 14.66
N VAL A 155 9.65 2.88 13.41
CA VAL A 155 10.68 2.63 12.40
C VAL A 155 10.82 3.86 11.51
N PRO A 156 12.01 4.47 11.40
CA PRO A 156 12.23 5.66 10.59
C PRO A 156 12.06 5.37 9.09
N ALA A 157 11.46 6.32 8.39
CA ALA A 157 11.43 6.41 6.94
C ALA A 157 11.79 7.83 6.48
N ALA A 158 11.90 8.05 5.16
CA ALA A 158 12.34 9.31 4.58
C ALA A 158 11.33 10.45 4.82
N GLY A 159 11.44 11.14 5.96
CA GLY A 159 10.58 12.25 6.37
C GLY A 159 9.28 11.84 7.08
N TRP A 160 9.12 10.56 7.43
CA TRP A 160 7.93 10.02 8.08
C TRP A 160 8.26 8.75 8.88
N VAL A 161 7.29 8.16 9.57
CA VAL A 161 7.51 6.94 10.38
C VAL A 161 6.55 5.81 10.04
N ARG A 162 7.04 4.58 10.12
CA ARG A 162 6.21 3.35 10.19
C ARG A 162 6.08 2.92 11.64
N LEU A 163 4.95 2.35 11.99
CA LEU A 163 4.66 1.83 13.32
C LEU A 163 4.37 0.34 13.21
N ASN A 164 4.99 -0.45 14.07
CA ASN A 164 4.56 -1.82 14.38
C ASN A 164 4.20 -1.86 15.86
N MET A 165 2.97 -2.24 16.17
CA MET A 165 2.37 -2.02 17.47
C MET A 165 1.62 -3.24 17.98
N ARG A 166 1.50 -3.33 19.30
CA ARG A 166 0.62 -4.27 19.97
C ARG A 166 -0.13 -3.55 21.09
N SER A 167 -1.45 -3.50 20.98
CA SER A 167 -2.33 -2.94 22.01
C SER A 167 -3.01 -4.03 22.83
N GLY A 168 -3.24 -3.80 24.11
CA GLY A 168 -4.00 -4.69 25.00
C GLY A 168 -4.92 -3.91 25.95
N GLY A 169 -5.86 -4.61 26.59
CA GLY A 169 -6.72 -4.02 27.63
C GLY A 169 -7.79 -3.03 27.13
N ILE A 170 -8.07 -3.00 25.83
CA ILE A 170 -9.16 -2.18 25.27
C ILE A 170 -10.42 -3.05 25.12
N PRO A 171 -11.61 -2.59 25.55
CA PRO A 171 -12.85 -3.37 25.45
C PRO A 171 -13.24 -3.73 24.00
N GLU A 172 -13.91 -4.86 23.84
CA GLU A 172 -14.49 -5.30 22.55
C GLU A 172 -15.45 -4.25 21.97
N GLY A 173 -15.48 -4.15 20.64
CA GLY A 173 -16.40 -3.28 19.91
C GLY A 173 -15.98 -1.81 19.85
N GLN A 174 -14.92 -1.42 20.56
CA GLN A 174 -14.37 -0.07 20.47
C GLN A 174 -13.83 0.18 19.05
N LYS A 175 -14.31 1.25 18.42
CA LYS A 175 -13.73 1.79 17.19
C LYS A 175 -12.59 2.72 17.59
N CYS A 176 -11.36 2.29 17.37
CA CYS A 176 -10.15 2.98 17.82
C CYS A 176 -9.38 3.56 16.63
N ARG A 177 -8.57 4.58 16.91
CA ARG A 177 -7.58 5.18 16.01
C ARG A 177 -6.26 5.39 16.73
N ILE A 178 -5.18 5.30 15.98
CA ILE A 178 -3.83 5.62 16.43
C ILE A 178 -3.50 7.06 16.04
N TRP A 179 -3.01 7.83 17.00
CA TRP A 179 -2.43 9.14 16.78
C TRP A 179 -0.92 9.09 17.02
N VAL A 180 -0.15 9.62 16.07
CA VAL A 180 1.24 10.01 16.31
C VAL A 180 1.23 11.50 16.62
N VAL A 181 1.69 11.84 17.82
CA VAL A 181 1.79 13.23 18.27
C VAL A 181 3.22 13.69 18.07
N ALA A 182 3.40 14.76 17.32
CA ALA A 182 4.69 15.37 17.11
C ALA A 182 5.08 16.29 18.28
N ARG A 183 6.37 16.64 18.39
CA ARG A 183 6.91 17.53 19.43
C ARG A 183 6.34 18.95 19.38
N ASP A 184 5.83 19.37 18.23
CA ASP A 184 5.12 20.64 18.06
C ASP A 184 3.64 20.58 18.51
N GLY A 185 3.16 19.41 18.94
CA GLY A 185 1.79 19.17 19.36
C GLY A 185 0.82 18.79 18.23
N SER A 186 1.27 18.79 16.97
CA SER A 186 0.44 18.33 15.86
C SER A 186 0.18 16.82 15.96
N ARG A 187 -1.01 16.39 15.50
CA ARG A 187 -1.45 14.99 15.55
C ARG A 187 -1.64 14.48 14.14
N GLN A 188 -1.07 13.32 13.84
CA GLN A 188 -1.23 12.61 12.57
C GLN A 188 -1.87 11.24 12.83
N GLU A 189 -2.96 10.94 12.13
CA GLU A 189 -3.62 9.64 12.26
C GLU A 189 -2.78 8.58 11.55
N ALA A 190 -2.49 7.48 12.24
CA ALA A 190 -1.64 6.40 11.73
C ALA A 190 -2.41 5.13 11.37
N GLY A 191 -3.72 5.09 11.64
CA GLY A 191 -4.59 3.96 11.34
C GLY A 191 -5.78 3.89 12.29
N SER A 192 -6.77 3.05 11.95
CA SER A 192 -7.95 2.80 12.77
C SER A 192 -8.39 1.34 12.66
N TRP A 193 -9.09 0.83 13.69
CA TRP A 193 -9.58 -0.54 13.74
C TRP A 193 -10.75 -0.69 14.71
N VAL A 194 -11.41 -1.85 14.66
CA VAL A 194 -12.39 -2.27 15.67
C VAL A 194 -11.76 -3.36 16.54
N VAL A 195 -11.86 -3.22 17.85
CA VAL A 195 -11.39 -4.24 18.79
C VAL A 195 -12.29 -5.47 18.70
N SER A 196 -11.75 -6.59 18.24
CA SER A 196 -12.45 -7.88 18.23
C SER A 196 -12.50 -8.49 19.63
N LYS A 197 -13.39 -9.47 19.84
CA LYS A 197 -13.44 -10.26 21.07
C LYS A 197 -12.07 -10.82 21.47
N LYS A 198 -11.36 -11.41 20.50
CA LYS A 198 -9.98 -11.91 20.69
C LYS A 198 -9.01 -10.78 21.03
N GLY A 199 -9.12 -9.64 20.34
CA GLY A 199 -8.28 -8.47 20.56
C GLY A 199 -8.43 -7.87 21.96
N ALA A 200 -9.62 -7.96 22.56
CA ALA A 200 -9.87 -7.47 23.91
C ALA A 200 -9.15 -8.31 24.99
N THR A 201 -9.04 -9.63 24.81
CA THR A 201 -8.42 -10.54 25.77
C THR A 201 -6.94 -10.81 25.50
N GLU A 202 -6.58 -11.00 24.23
CA GLU A 202 -5.24 -11.38 23.81
C GLU A 202 -4.45 -10.20 23.23
N GLY A 203 -5.04 -9.03 23.08
CA GLY A 203 -4.42 -7.89 22.41
C GLY A 203 -4.48 -7.96 20.88
N THR A 204 -4.21 -6.82 20.24
CA THR A 204 -4.28 -6.64 18.79
C THR A 204 -2.93 -6.16 18.27
N ASN A 205 -2.40 -6.83 17.23
CA ASN A 205 -1.24 -6.34 16.51
C ASN A 205 -1.71 -5.38 15.42
N LEU A 206 -1.02 -4.26 15.29
CA LEU A 206 -1.42 -3.15 14.44
C LEU A 206 -0.18 -2.62 13.71
N ASP A 207 -0.36 -2.27 12.46
CA ASP A 207 0.64 -1.57 11.66
C ASP A 207 0.08 -0.24 11.21
N GLY A 208 0.94 0.77 11.09
CA GLY A 208 0.52 2.10 10.73
C GLY A 208 1.66 2.97 10.20
N SER A 209 1.32 4.18 9.78
CA SER A 209 2.30 5.16 9.33
C SER A 209 1.80 6.57 9.56
N ALA A 210 2.70 7.48 9.91
CA ALA A 210 2.35 8.89 10.10
C ALA A 210 3.36 9.80 9.41
N LEU A 211 2.86 10.90 8.83
CA LEU A 211 3.67 11.96 8.24
C LEU A 211 4.25 12.87 9.33
N VAL A 212 5.11 12.28 10.17
CA VAL A 212 5.88 12.95 11.23
C VAL A 212 7.33 12.50 11.09
N ALA A 213 8.27 13.44 11.07
CA ALA A 213 9.68 13.08 10.95
C ALA A 213 10.12 12.23 12.16
N PRO A 214 11.02 11.24 11.99
CA PRO A 214 11.35 10.29 13.06
C PRO A 214 11.84 10.91 14.37
N ASN A 215 12.54 12.04 14.32
CA ASN A 215 13.05 12.74 15.50
C ASN A 215 11.98 13.63 16.18
N ASP A 216 10.91 13.93 15.45
CA ASP A 216 9.83 14.81 15.90
C ASP A 216 8.68 14.03 16.53
N VAL A 217 8.73 12.69 16.55
CA VAL A 217 7.73 11.88 17.27
C VAL A 217 7.89 12.08 18.78
N ALA A 218 6.83 12.57 19.43
CA ALA A 218 6.78 12.77 20.88
C ALA A 218 6.05 11.62 21.59
N SER A 219 4.91 11.18 21.05
CA SER A 219 4.15 10.06 21.61
C SER A 219 3.27 9.37 20.57
N VAL A 220 2.84 8.16 20.90
CA VAL A 220 1.83 7.41 20.16
C VAL A 220 0.65 7.16 21.09
N GLU A 221 -0.55 7.52 20.65
CA GLU A 221 -1.78 7.44 21.46
C GLU A 221 -2.83 6.58 20.78
N ILE A 222 -3.66 5.93 21.59
CA ILE A 222 -4.88 5.25 21.14
C ILE A 222 -6.08 5.94 21.76
N GLU A 223 -7.03 6.31 20.91
CA GLU A 223 -8.30 6.97 21.25
C GLU A 223 -9.43 6.30 20.46
N ASN A 224 -10.64 6.23 21.01
CA ASN A 224 -11.81 5.88 20.19
C ASN A 224 -12.37 7.09 19.43
N PHE A 225 -13.32 6.82 18.54
CA PHE A 225 -14.04 7.87 17.81
C PHE A 225 -14.98 8.72 18.71
N ASP A 226 -15.26 8.27 19.93
CA ASP A 226 -16.04 9.01 20.94
C ASP A 226 -15.18 9.95 21.79
N GLY A 227 -13.87 10.05 21.52
CA GLY A 227 -12.94 10.94 22.23
C GLY A 227 -12.34 10.37 23.52
N LYS A 228 -12.63 9.12 23.88
CA LYS A 228 -12.00 8.44 25.01
C LYS A 228 -10.59 8.00 24.63
N LYS A 229 -9.59 8.59 25.29
CA LYS A 229 -8.20 8.12 25.23
C LYS A 229 -8.02 6.87 26.10
N PHE A 230 -7.39 5.85 25.54
CA PHE A 230 -7.07 4.61 26.25
C PHE A 230 -5.65 4.61 26.78
N VAL A 231 -4.66 4.94 25.95
CA VAL A 231 -3.25 4.92 26.34
C VAL A 231 -2.46 5.94 25.53
N SER A 232 -1.42 6.48 26.14
CA SER A 232 -0.44 7.39 25.54
C SER A 232 0.95 6.87 25.89
N VAL A 233 1.77 6.60 24.87
CA VAL A 233 3.13 6.07 25.01
C VAL A 233 4.12 7.14 24.56
N PRO A 234 4.89 7.75 25.47
CA PRO A 234 5.98 8.65 25.10
C PRO A 234 7.06 7.90 24.30
N VAL A 235 7.52 8.50 23.21
CA VAL A 235 8.62 7.96 22.40
C VAL A 235 9.89 8.73 22.76
N PRO A 236 11.00 8.03 23.09
CA PRO A 236 12.25 8.69 23.45
C PRO A 236 12.79 9.55 22.29
N ALA A 237 13.56 10.58 22.63
CA ALA A 237 14.25 11.42 21.66
C ALA A 237 15.30 10.65 20.87
#